data_AF-A0A6L7WC62-F1
#
_entry.id   AF-A0A6L7WC62-F1
#
_cell.length_a   1.000
_cell.length_b   1.000
_cell.length_c   1.000
_cell.angle_alpha   90.00
_cell.angle_beta   90.00
_cell.angle_gamma   90.00
#
_symmetry.space_group_name_H-M   'P 1'
#
loop_
_entity.id
_entity.type
_entity.pdbx_description
1 polymer ?
#
loop_
_entity_poly.entity_id
_entity_poly.type
_entity_poly.pdbx_seq_one_letter_code
_entity_poly.pdbx_strand_id
1 'polypeptide(L)'
;MDRGVSGVRRRAALEGHPVAAVASYPSREFGPMHAWIAITLAATITALLSALAVACTGDPAPGGELEVTSGRSPNASVSGSVTYRERIALTEGARLVVELRDVSYQDAAAPLIARQTIENPGQVPIRFEVGYHRDDIDDRNVYGISARIIAADGRLAFTNDTAYDVITRGNPRSVDMLLVLVEPPPGLVPAGTDWRTWVETPVQIVAASLVPFEPDHPIRVVYYQSGVENCARPGNEGWEIDGARVRAWVTLMQPPPTPWGIDCDAERLELDTYLVLGSSLVTGQTYEVVVNDVVAAAFTLPEPSFGHTAIAESPVERAEVVERADSPASYDLHVVSGLPKGSGCSWVNGHEVERRDAYRIDITVTHHENVEPDVVCTADFPIIETTIPLGSAFEPGEEYTVTVNGEVTVSFTPGE
;
A
#
# COMPACT_ATOMS: atom_id res chain seq x y z
N MET A 1 17.25 41.54 -26.40
CA MET A 1 18.04 42.10 -25.29
C MET A 1 17.71 41.26 -24.06
N ASP A 2 18.50 40.23 -23.76
CA ASP A 2 19.71 40.27 -22.94
C ASP A 2 19.40 40.18 -21.42
N ARG A 3 19.86 39.06 -20.84
CA ARG A 3 20.15 38.70 -19.44
C ARG A 3 19.02 38.23 -18.52
N GLY A 4 19.08 36.92 -18.26
CA GLY A 4 18.52 36.28 -17.09
C GLY A 4 19.30 36.57 -15.81
N VAL A 5 18.65 36.32 -14.68
CA VAL A 5 19.23 36.35 -13.35
C VAL A 5 18.77 35.09 -12.61
N SER A 6 19.71 34.16 -12.48
CA SER A 6 19.64 32.97 -11.62
C SER A 6 20.12 33.37 -10.23
N GLY A 7 19.31 33.12 -9.20
CA GLY A 7 19.63 33.41 -7.80
C GLY A 7 19.91 32.14 -7.00
N VAL A 8 21.19 31.78 -6.89
CA VAL A 8 21.69 30.73 -5.99
C VAL A 8 21.82 31.29 -4.57
N ARG A 9 21.09 30.76 -3.58
CA ARG A 9 21.32 31.06 -2.16
C ARG A 9 22.23 30.02 -1.51
N ARG A 10 23.27 30.52 -0.84
CA ARG A 10 24.29 29.76 -0.11
C ARG A 10 23.71 29.21 1.20
N ARG A 11 24.03 27.95 1.51
CA ARG A 11 23.86 27.33 2.84
C ARG A 11 24.81 27.99 3.84
N ALA A 12 24.29 28.49 4.94
CA ALA A 12 25.05 28.84 6.13
C ALA A 12 25.00 27.66 7.11
N ALA A 13 26.18 27.21 7.52
CA ALA A 13 26.38 26.22 8.57
C ALA A 13 26.05 26.86 9.93
N LEU A 14 25.27 26.16 10.75
CA LEU A 14 25.11 26.47 12.17
C LEU A 14 25.70 25.33 12.98
N GLU A 15 26.57 25.74 13.90
CA GLU A 15 27.44 24.93 14.74
C GLU A 15 26.67 24.21 15.85
N GLY A 16 27.15 23.02 16.20
CA GLY A 16 26.57 22.15 17.20
C GLY A 16 26.72 22.68 18.63
N HIS A 17 25.71 22.38 19.45
CA HIS A 17 25.78 22.46 20.90
C HIS A 17 25.58 21.05 21.49
N PRO A 18 26.29 20.71 22.59
CA PRO A 18 26.39 19.34 23.08
C PRO A 18 25.12 18.92 23.84
N VAL A 19 24.67 17.70 23.56
CA VAL A 19 23.57 17.02 24.26
C VAL A 19 24.07 16.51 25.61
N ALA A 20 23.42 16.96 26.67
CA ALA A 20 23.64 16.50 28.04
C ALA A 20 23.10 15.09 28.26
N ALA A 21 23.79 14.34 29.11
CA ALA A 21 23.61 12.92 29.40
C ALA A 21 22.20 12.54 29.87
N VAL A 22 21.66 11.47 29.27
CA VAL A 22 20.46 10.76 29.73
C VAL A 22 20.84 9.88 30.91
N ALA A 23 20.19 10.13 32.05
CA ALA A 23 20.31 9.32 33.25
C ALA A 23 19.62 7.95 33.04
N SER A 24 20.38 6.89 33.25
CA SER A 24 19.95 5.49 33.28
C SER A 24 19.06 5.21 34.49
N TYR A 25 17.84 4.71 34.26
CA TYR A 25 16.99 4.11 35.28
C TYR A 25 17.51 2.73 35.68
N PRO A 26 17.59 2.37 36.98
CA PRO A 26 17.95 1.03 37.38
C PRO A 26 16.73 0.09 37.32
N SER A 27 16.95 -1.05 36.69
CA SER A 27 16.12 -2.24 36.66
C SER A 27 15.82 -2.77 38.07
N ARG A 28 14.52 -3.01 38.37
CA ARG A 28 14.09 -3.69 39.59
C ARG A 28 14.23 -5.20 39.43
N GLU A 29 15.09 -5.77 40.27
CA GLU A 29 15.23 -7.21 40.51
C GLU A 29 14.01 -7.74 41.28
N PHE A 30 13.40 -8.81 40.80
CA PHE A 30 12.42 -9.60 41.56
C PHE A 30 13.13 -10.78 42.21
N GLY A 31 13.26 -10.74 43.53
CA GLY A 31 13.67 -11.86 44.37
C GLY A 31 12.47 -12.71 44.84
N PRO A 32 12.70 -13.98 45.23
CA PRO A 32 11.66 -15.00 45.40
C PRO A 32 11.09 -15.00 46.84
N MET A 33 9.80 -15.32 46.99
CA MET A 33 9.21 -15.60 48.30
C MET A 33 8.45 -16.93 48.31
N HIS A 34 9.14 -17.91 48.89
CA HIS A 34 8.70 -18.94 49.84
C HIS A 34 7.25 -19.46 49.80
N ALA A 35 7.19 -20.75 49.43
CA ALA A 35 6.21 -21.77 49.77
C ALA A 35 5.70 -21.76 51.21
N TRP A 36 4.43 -22.14 51.42
CA TRP A 36 3.83 -23.02 52.46
C TRP A 36 2.37 -23.23 51.97
N ILE A 37 1.81 -24.42 51.73
CA ILE A 37 1.31 -25.41 52.69
C ILE A 37 1.00 -26.71 51.90
N ALA A 38 1.33 -27.85 52.50
CA ALA A 38 1.16 -29.19 51.98
C ALA A 38 -0.06 -29.92 52.60
N ILE A 39 -0.34 -31.13 52.06
CA ILE A 39 -1.01 -32.32 52.67
C ILE A 39 -2.53 -32.45 52.40
N THR A 40 -3.13 -33.54 51.89
CA THR A 40 -2.70 -34.85 51.30
C THR A 40 -3.94 -35.63 50.78
N LEU A 41 -3.69 -36.65 49.92
CA LEU A 41 -4.37 -37.95 49.70
C LEU A 41 -5.14 -38.07 48.36
N ALA A 42 -5.06 -39.14 47.56
CA ALA A 42 -4.16 -40.28 47.42
C ALA A 42 -4.61 -41.09 46.16
N ALA A 43 -3.67 -41.87 45.62
CA ALA A 43 -3.86 -43.12 44.88
C ALA A 43 -4.29 -43.10 43.38
N THR A 44 -3.27 -43.35 42.54
CA THR A 44 -3.21 -44.37 41.47
C THR A 44 -4.25 -44.36 40.34
N ILE A 45 -3.80 -44.07 39.11
CA ILE A 45 -3.83 -44.98 37.95
C ILE A 45 -2.64 -44.64 37.04
N THR A 46 -1.68 -45.55 37.00
CA THR A 46 -0.60 -45.63 36.03
C THR A 46 -1.14 -46.38 34.81
N ALA A 47 -1.12 -45.76 33.63
CA ALA A 47 -1.01 -46.36 32.28
C ALA A 47 -1.78 -45.53 31.24
N LEU A 48 -1.14 -44.51 30.68
CA LEU A 48 -1.25 -44.15 29.25
C LEU A 48 -0.12 -43.17 28.91
N LEU A 49 1.13 -43.63 29.02
CA LEU A 49 2.31 -42.95 28.49
C LEU A 49 2.93 -43.87 27.45
N SER A 50 2.34 -43.91 26.26
CA SER A 50 2.94 -44.53 25.07
C SER A 50 2.30 -43.95 23.81
N ALA A 51 3.15 -43.47 22.90
CA ALA A 51 2.86 -43.12 21.51
C ALA A 51 2.26 -41.73 21.21
N LEU A 52 3.05 -40.68 21.43
CA LEU A 52 3.26 -39.69 20.36
C LEU A 52 4.74 -39.77 19.92
N ALA A 53 5.06 -40.85 19.21
CA ALA A 53 6.12 -40.75 18.21
C ALA A 53 5.47 -40.10 16.98
N VAL A 54 5.53 -38.77 16.91
CA VAL A 54 5.35 -38.07 15.63
C VAL A 54 6.52 -38.52 14.78
N ALA A 55 6.29 -39.55 13.96
CA ALA A 55 7.17 -39.83 12.85
C ALA A 55 7.10 -38.61 11.93
N CYS A 56 8.22 -37.93 11.72
CA CYS A 56 8.39 -37.00 10.62
C CYS A 56 8.37 -37.81 9.31
N THR A 57 7.20 -38.31 8.91
CA THR A 57 6.97 -38.70 7.53
C THR A 57 6.65 -37.41 6.79
N GLY A 58 7.67 -36.76 6.23
CA GLY A 58 7.42 -35.73 5.23
C GLY A 58 6.55 -36.35 4.14
N ASP A 59 5.46 -35.67 3.75
CA ASP A 59 4.64 -36.14 2.63
C ASP A 59 5.53 -36.46 1.42
N PRO A 60 5.30 -37.61 0.75
CA PRO A 60 6.05 -37.96 -0.44
C PRO A 60 5.91 -36.85 -1.48
N ALA A 61 6.99 -36.59 -2.24
CA ALA A 61 6.94 -35.65 -3.34
C ALA A 61 5.80 -36.06 -4.30
N PRO A 62 5.00 -35.10 -4.82
CA PRO A 62 3.98 -35.39 -5.81
C PRO A 62 4.61 -36.16 -6.98
N GLY A 63 3.98 -37.26 -7.38
CA GLY A 63 4.46 -38.10 -8.49
C GLY A 63 4.60 -37.27 -9.76
N GLY A 64 5.73 -37.40 -10.44
CA GLY A 64 6.03 -36.71 -11.69
C GLY A 64 6.61 -37.66 -12.73
N GLU A 65 6.49 -37.30 -14.00
CA GLU A 65 7.11 -38.00 -15.09
C GLU A 65 8.63 -37.78 -15.04
N LEU A 66 9.40 -38.86 -14.89
CA LEU A 66 10.86 -38.85 -14.82
C LEU A 66 11.45 -39.37 -16.13
N GLU A 67 12.36 -38.59 -16.70
CA GLU A 67 13.12 -38.91 -17.91
C GLU A 67 14.62 -38.92 -17.56
N VAL A 68 15.29 -40.06 -17.75
CA VAL A 68 16.75 -40.20 -17.61
C VAL A 68 17.35 -40.36 -19.00
N THR A 69 18.25 -39.46 -19.39
CA THR A 69 18.75 -39.36 -20.78
C THR A 69 19.46 -40.63 -21.25
N SER A 70 20.12 -41.36 -20.35
CA SER A 70 20.83 -42.62 -20.67
C SER A 70 19.89 -43.81 -20.90
N GLY A 71 18.61 -43.70 -20.56
CA GLY A 71 17.63 -44.80 -20.56
C GLY A 71 17.87 -45.84 -19.46
N ARG A 72 18.85 -45.63 -18.57
CA ARG A 72 19.11 -46.52 -17.43
C ARG A 72 18.11 -46.28 -16.31
N SER A 73 17.76 -47.32 -15.57
CA SER A 73 16.90 -47.21 -14.40
C SER A 73 17.56 -46.37 -13.29
N PRO A 74 16.91 -45.35 -12.73
CA PRO A 74 17.51 -44.52 -11.69
C PRO A 74 17.84 -45.33 -10.44
N ASN A 75 19.01 -45.08 -9.84
CA ASN A 75 19.49 -45.74 -8.62
C ASN A 75 20.09 -44.75 -7.59
N ALA A 76 19.90 -43.46 -7.83
CA ALA A 76 20.16 -42.34 -6.93
C ALA A 76 19.22 -41.17 -7.28
N SER A 77 19.10 -40.19 -6.39
CA SER A 77 18.26 -39.01 -6.62
C SER A 77 18.87 -37.74 -6.02
N VAL A 78 18.45 -36.60 -6.57
CA VAL A 78 18.59 -35.27 -5.96
C VAL A 78 17.19 -34.82 -5.56
N SER A 79 16.99 -34.52 -4.28
CA SER A 79 15.71 -34.11 -3.71
C SER A 79 15.70 -32.63 -3.34
N GLY A 80 14.53 -32.10 -3.03
CA GLY A 80 14.45 -30.72 -2.56
C GLY A 80 13.05 -30.15 -2.55
N SER A 81 12.99 -28.83 -2.36
CA SER A 81 11.76 -28.06 -2.54
C SER A 81 11.98 -26.83 -3.42
N VAL A 82 10.90 -26.39 -4.04
CA VAL A 82 10.81 -25.18 -4.84
C VAL A 82 9.86 -24.23 -4.12
N THR A 83 10.32 -22.99 -3.91
CA THR A 83 9.55 -21.88 -3.35
C THR A 83 9.67 -20.67 -4.25
N TYR A 84 8.75 -19.72 -4.10
CA TYR A 84 8.83 -18.40 -4.70
C TYR A 84 8.25 -17.39 -3.69
N ARG A 85 8.64 -16.12 -3.77
CA ARG A 85 8.22 -15.09 -2.79
C ARG A 85 6.78 -14.64 -2.99
N GLU A 86 6.30 -14.90 -4.17
CA GLU A 86 5.05 -14.42 -4.69
C GLU A 86 3.87 -15.06 -3.98
N ARG A 87 2.96 -14.27 -3.42
CA ARG A 87 1.64 -14.70 -2.93
C ARG A 87 0.63 -14.95 -4.06
N ILE A 88 1.04 -15.57 -5.16
CA ILE A 88 0.11 -16.13 -6.17
C ILE A 88 -0.02 -17.63 -6.01
N ALA A 89 -1.26 -18.08 -6.13
CA ALA A 89 -1.53 -19.48 -6.34
C ALA A 89 -1.08 -19.89 -7.75
N LEU A 90 -0.42 -21.04 -7.86
CA LEU A 90 -0.28 -21.70 -9.16
C LEU A 90 -1.66 -22.05 -9.70
N THR A 91 -1.86 -21.79 -10.99
CA THR A 91 -3.08 -22.15 -11.71
C THR A 91 -3.20 -23.66 -11.84
N GLU A 92 -4.44 -24.16 -11.86
CA GLU A 92 -4.72 -25.53 -12.28
C GLU A 92 -4.23 -25.71 -13.73
N GLY A 93 -3.46 -26.76 -14.00
CA GLY A 93 -2.76 -27.00 -15.26
C GLY A 93 -1.32 -26.49 -15.31
N ALA A 94 -0.80 -25.84 -14.24
CA ALA A 94 0.62 -25.53 -14.15
C ALA A 94 1.46 -26.81 -13.99
N ARG A 95 2.70 -26.77 -14.49
CA ARG A 95 3.67 -27.87 -14.34
C ARG A 95 5.02 -27.37 -13.86
N LEU A 96 5.62 -28.09 -12.92
CA LEU A 96 6.99 -27.88 -12.47
C LEU A 96 7.92 -28.80 -13.27
N VAL A 97 8.94 -28.24 -13.92
CA VAL A 97 10.00 -29.00 -14.59
C VAL A 97 11.31 -28.77 -13.85
N VAL A 98 11.91 -29.85 -13.34
CA VAL A 98 13.20 -29.85 -12.65
C VAL A 98 14.20 -30.62 -13.48
N GLU A 99 15.37 -30.03 -13.75
CA GLU A 99 16.41 -30.64 -14.59
C GLU A 99 17.74 -30.72 -13.86
N LEU A 100 18.35 -31.91 -13.92
CA LEU A 100 19.73 -32.15 -13.53
C LEU A 100 20.60 -32.08 -14.78
N ARG A 101 21.59 -31.19 -14.80
CA ARG A 101 22.47 -30.96 -15.96
C ARG A 101 23.93 -30.98 -15.57
N ASP A 102 24.78 -31.40 -16.51
CA ASP A 102 26.22 -31.23 -16.41
C ASP A 102 26.59 -29.80 -16.82
N VAL A 103 27.06 -29.02 -15.86
CA VAL A 103 27.40 -27.59 -15.99
C VAL A 103 28.91 -27.35 -15.97
N SER A 104 29.71 -28.40 -16.27
CA SER A 104 31.18 -28.31 -16.25
C SER A 104 31.74 -27.32 -17.26
N TYR A 105 30.99 -27.00 -18.32
CA TYR A 105 31.37 -26.07 -19.37
C TYR A 105 30.45 -24.85 -19.35
N GLN A 106 31.03 -23.66 -19.25
CA GLN A 106 30.27 -22.40 -19.14
C GLN A 106 29.81 -21.85 -20.51
N ASP A 107 30.42 -22.31 -21.62
CA ASP A 107 30.19 -21.78 -22.97
C ASP A 107 29.57 -22.80 -23.94
N ALA A 108 28.95 -23.86 -23.41
CA ALA A 108 28.28 -24.89 -24.19
C ALA A 108 26.90 -25.21 -23.60
N ALA A 109 26.00 -25.75 -24.44
CA ALA A 109 24.72 -26.23 -23.95
C ALA A 109 24.94 -27.35 -22.92
N ALA A 110 24.56 -27.11 -21.67
CA ALA A 110 24.72 -28.04 -20.56
C ALA A 110 23.96 -29.34 -20.83
N PRO A 111 24.65 -30.50 -20.97
CA PRO A 111 24.00 -31.79 -21.23
C PRO A 111 22.97 -32.13 -20.15
N LEU A 112 21.79 -32.62 -20.56
CA LEU A 112 20.75 -33.09 -19.65
C LEU A 112 21.09 -34.49 -19.15
N ILE A 113 21.09 -34.68 -17.83
CA ILE A 113 21.25 -35.99 -17.20
C ILE A 113 19.89 -36.61 -16.91
N ALA A 114 19.02 -35.84 -16.25
CA ALA A 114 17.67 -36.27 -15.91
C ALA A 114 16.73 -35.07 -15.82
N ARG A 115 15.44 -35.32 -16.06
CA ARG A 115 14.36 -34.35 -15.94
C ARG A 115 13.20 -34.98 -15.18
N GLN A 116 12.62 -34.25 -14.25
CA GLN A 116 11.33 -34.55 -13.65
C GLN A 116 10.31 -33.48 -14.05
N THR A 117 9.12 -33.90 -14.48
CA THR A 117 7.97 -33.02 -14.73
C THR A 117 6.84 -33.39 -13.78
N ILE A 118 6.41 -32.45 -12.94
CA ILE A 118 5.30 -32.61 -11.99
C ILE A 118 4.12 -31.80 -12.52
N GLU A 119 3.09 -32.50 -12.99
CA GLU A 119 1.82 -31.90 -13.41
C GLU A 119 1.00 -31.51 -12.18
N ASN A 120 0.34 -30.36 -12.22
CA ASN A 120 -0.47 -29.82 -11.12
C ASN A 120 0.25 -29.92 -9.77
N PRO A 121 1.43 -29.28 -9.61
CA PRO A 121 2.32 -29.52 -8.47
C PRO A 121 1.78 -29.05 -7.10
N GLY A 122 0.57 -28.49 -7.07
CA GLY A 122 0.00 -27.87 -5.88
C GLY A 122 0.57 -26.48 -5.64
N GLN A 123 0.70 -26.09 -4.38
CA GLN A 123 1.23 -24.79 -3.97
C GLN A 123 2.59 -24.95 -3.30
N VAL A 124 3.38 -23.88 -3.29
CA VAL A 124 4.69 -23.84 -2.63
C VAL A 124 4.58 -24.04 -1.11
N PRO A 125 5.57 -24.68 -0.46
CA PRO A 125 6.76 -25.30 -1.05
C PRO A 125 6.46 -26.60 -1.82
N ILE A 126 6.88 -26.69 -3.08
CA ILE A 126 6.66 -27.86 -3.94
C ILE A 126 7.87 -28.78 -3.82
N ARG A 127 7.67 -30.01 -3.32
CA ARG A 127 8.76 -30.99 -3.22
C ARG A 127 9.04 -31.64 -4.58
N PHE A 128 10.31 -31.92 -4.84
CA PHE A 128 10.75 -32.67 -6.03
C PHE A 128 11.78 -33.75 -5.67
N GLU A 129 11.93 -34.72 -6.55
CA GLU A 129 12.94 -35.78 -6.46
C GLU A 129 13.35 -36.23 -7.87
N VAL A 130 14.49 -35.72 -8.36
CA VAL A 130 15.02 -36.07 -9.68
C VAL A 130 15.91 -37.30 -9.56
N GLY A 131 15.40 -38.44 -10.04
CA GLY A 131 16.15 -39.69 -10.12
C GLY A 131 17.19 -39.69 -11.26
N TYR A 132 18.35 -40.28 -11.01
CA TYR A 132 19.43 -40.44 -12.00
C TYR A 132 20.17 -41.78 -11.80
N HIS A 133 20.93 -42.22 -12.81
CA HIS A 133 21.81 -43.38 -12.68
C HIS A 133 23.23 -42.94 -12.32
N ARG A 134 23.86 -43.55 -11.31
CA ARG A 134 25.20 -43.15 -10.83
C ARG A 134 26.28 -43.19 -11.91
N ASP A 135 26.24 -44.16 -12.82
CA ASP A 135 27.21 -44.26 -13.92
C ASP A 135 27.06 -43.18 -15.01
N ASP A 136 26.06 -42.29 -14.88
CA ASP A 136 25.92 -41.10 -15.74
C ASP A 136 26.63 -39.87 -15.13
N ILE A 137 27.19 -40.02 -13.92
CA ILE A 137 27.92 -38.98 -13.19
C ILE A 137 29.42 -39.29 -13.26
N ASP A 138 30.21 -38.33 -13.76
CA ASP A 138 31.68 -38.31 -13.62
C ASP A 138 32.03 -37.41 -12.42
N ASP A 139 32.76 -37.95 -11.45
CA ASP A 139 33.17 -37.23 -10.24
C ASP A 139 34.06 -35.99 -10.53
N ARG A 140 34.62 -35.88 -11.75
CA ARG A 140 35.40 -34.72 -12.19
C ARG A 140 34.52 -33.52 -12.59
N ASN A 141 33.26 -33.77 -12.93
CA ASN A 141 32.34 -32.78 -13.49
C ASN A 141 31.56 -32.02 -12.40
N VAL A 142 30.91 -30.92 -12.77
CA VAL A 142 29.97 -30.16 -11.93
C VAL A 142 28.57 -30.39 -12.44
N TYR A 143 27.65 -30.65 -11.52
CA TYR A 143 26.24 -30.84 -11.85
C TYR A 143 25.42 -29.75 -11.21
N GLY A 144 24.54 -29.13 -11.99
CA GLY A 144 23.61 -28.11 -11.54
C GLY A 144 22.18 -28.63 -11.62
N ILE A 145 21.36 -28.23 -10.67
CA ILE A 145 19.90 -28.45 -10.72
C ILE A 145 19.19 -27.12 -10.98
N SER A 146 18.20 -27.15 -11.86
CA SER A 146 17.35 -26.00 -12.16
C SER A 146 15.88 -26.38 -12.12
N ALA A 147 15.03 -25.42 -11.81
CA ALA A 147 13.59 -25.58 -11.76
C ALA A 147 12.90 -24.45 -12.51
N ARG A 148 11.85 -24.80 -13.26
CA ARG A 148 10.97 -23.86 -13.94
C ARG A 148 9.51 -24.26 -13.78
N ILE A 149 8.65 -23.27 -13.61
CA ILE A 149 7.20 -23.47 -13.58
C ILE A 149 6.63 -22.94 -14.88
N ILE A 150 5.94 -23.81 -15.62
CA ILE A 150 5.20 -23.46 -16.83
C ILE A 150 3.73 -23.36 -16.45
N ALA A 151 3.08 -22.24 -16.78
CA ALA A 151 1.66 -22.05 -16.50
C ALA A 151 0.78 -22.86 -17.47
N ALA A 152 -0.51 -22.95 -17.15
CA ALA A 152 -1.49 -23.72 -17.93
C ALA A 152 -1.62 -23.29 -19.39
N ASP A 153 -1.27 -22.05 -19.72
CA ASP A 153 -1.27 -21.53 -21.11
C ASP A 153 0.05 -21.77 -21.86
N GLY A 154 1.03 -22.41 -21.21
CA GLY A 154 2.33 -22.73 -21.80
C GLY A 154 3.44 -21.69 -21.55
N ARG A 155 3.17 -20.57 -20.88
CA ARG A 155 4.20 -19.55 -20.61
C ARG A 155 5.14 -19.95 -19.47
N LEU A 156 6.39 -19.47 -19.52
CA LEU A 156 7.33 -19.61 -18.40
C LEU A 156 6.97 -18.62 -17.30
N ALA A 157 6.38 -19.12 -16.21
CA ALA A 157 5.97 -18.28 -15.09
C ALA A 157 7.15 -18.01 -14.14
N PHE A 158 7.90 -19.05 -13.77
CA PHE A 158 8.98 -18.93 -12.80
C PHE A 158 10.23 -19.72 -13.19
N THR A 159 11.42 -19.26 -12.79
CA THR A 159 12.69 -19.99 -12.93
C THR A 159 13.65 -19.60 -11.80
N ASN A 160 14.61 -20.46 -11.45
CA ASN A 160 15.73 -20.03 -10.60
C ASN A 160 16.70 -19.12 -11.38
N ASP A 161 17.20 -18.06 -10.75
CA ASP A 161 18.21 -17.14 -11.27
C ASP A 161 19.60 -17.34 -10.64
N THR A 162 19.68 -18.19 -9.61
CA THR A 162 20.90 -18.59 -8.92
C THR A 162 21.28 -20.02 -9.29
N ALA A 163 22.58 -20.32 -9.31
CA ALA A 163 23.08 -21.67 -9.58
C ALA A 163 23.01 -22.55 -8.33
N TYR A 164 22.49 -23.76 -8.49
CA TYR A 164 22.43 -24.78 -7.43
C TYR A 164 23.26 -26.00 -7.84
N ASP A 165 24.51 -26.04 -7.40
CA ASP A 165 25.39 -27.18 -7.68
C ASP A 165 25.07 -28.36 -6.74
N VAL A 166 25.13 -29.58 -7.26
CA VAL A 166 24.73 -30.81 -6.57
C VAL A 166 25.67 -31.99 -6.87
N ILE A 167 25.56 -33.06 -6.07
CA ILE A 167 26.18 -34.39 -6.25
C ILE A 167 27.70 -34.45 -6.03
N THR A 168 28.50 -33.70 -6.80
CA THR A 168 29.97 -33.80 -6.84
C THR A 168 30.64 -32.68 -6.05
N ARG A 169 31.96 -32.77 -5.83
CA ARG A 169 32.78 -31.73 -5.17
C ARG A 169 32.30 -31.32 -3.76
N GLY A 170 31.63 -32.24 -3.05
CA GLY A 170 31.06 -31.98 -1.72
C GLY A 170 29.72 -31.25 -1.74
N ASN A 171 29.15 -30.97 -2.92
CA ASN A 171 27.83 -30.37 -3.05
C ASN A 171 26.73 -31.29 -2.54
N PRO A 172 25.63 -30.73 -2.00
CA PRO A 172 24.55 -31.51 -1.43
C PRO A 172 23.79 -32.31 -2.48
N ARG A 173 22.97 -33.25 -2.02
CA ARG A 173 21.96 -33.97 -2.83
C ARG A 173 20.53 -33.57 -2.45
N SER A 174 20.40 -32.58 -1.56
CA SER A 174 19.13 -31.99 -1.17
C SER A 174 19.29 -30.47 -1.21
N VAL A 175 18.43 -29.78 -1.96
CA VAL A 175 18.48 -28.32 -2.09
C VAL A 175 17.08 -27.69 -2.03
N ASP A 176 16.98 -26.53 -1.39
CA ASP A 176 15.77 -25.71 -1.44
C ASP A 176 16.02 -24.56 -2.43
N MET A 177 15.25 -24.54 -3.50
CA MET A 177 15.36 -23.55 -4.57
C MET A 177 14.36 -22.43 -4.40
N LEU A 178 14.85 -21.19 -4.54
CA LEU A 178 14.01 -20.00 -4.66
C LEU A 178 13.91 -19.63 -6.13
N LEU A 179 12.70 -19.58 -6.65
CA LEU A 179 12.42 -19.17 -8.02
C LEU A 179 12.00 -17.70 -8.05
N VAL A 180 12.26 -17.07 -9.19
CA VAL A 180 11.84 -15.71 -9.52
C VAL A 180 10.81 -15.73 -10.63
N LEU A 181 9.84 -14.82 -10.58
CA LEU A 181 8.86 -14.62 -11.64
C LEU A 181 9.50 -14.08 -12.92
N VAL A 182 9.14 -14.67 -14.07
CA VAL A 182 9.59 -14.25 -15.40
C VAL A 182 8.49 -13.46 -16.12
N GLU A 183 7.26 -13.97 -16.07
CA GLU A 183 6.07 -13.33 -16.66
C GLU A 183 4.89 -13.35 -15.69
N PRO A 184 4.25 -12.21 -15.41
CA PRO A 184 3.07 -12.17 -14.55
C PRO A 184 1.87 -12.87 -15.24
N PRO A 185 0.93 -13.43 -14.44
CA PRO A 185 -0.36 -13.87 -14.95
C PRO A 185 -1.09 -12.80 -15.81
N PRO A 186 -1.72 -13.16 -16.94
CA PRO A 186 -2.54 -12.26 -17.72
C PRO A 186 -3.68 -11.69 -16.89
N GLY A 187 -3.99 -10.41 -17.11
CA GLY A 187 -5.02 -9.70 -16.35
C GLY A 187 -4.49 -8.92 -15.14
N LEU A 188 -3.26 -9.20 -14.69
CA LEU A 188 -2.54 -8.34 -13.74
C LEU A 188 -1.84 -7.16 -14.44
N VAL A 189 -1.51 -7.33 -15.72
CA VAL A 189 -0.97 -6.29 -16.60
C VAL A 189 -1.54 -6.53 -18.02
N PRO A 190 -1.93 -5.50 -18.78
CA PRO A 190 -2.34 -5.66 -20.18
C PRO A 190 -1.26 -6.35 -21.03
N ALA A 191 -1.67 -7.27 -21.92
CA ALA A 191 -0.76 -8.01 -22.77
C ALA A 191 0.00 -7.07 -23.72
N GLY A 192 1.34 -7.19 -23.76
CA GLY A 192 2.21 -6.32 -24.57
C GLY A 192 2.75 -5.09 -23.84
N THR A 193 2.33 -4.84 -22.59
CA THR A 193 2.98 -3.87 -21.72
C THR A 193 4.26 -4.48 -21.15
N ASP A 194 5.39 -3.80 -21.31
CA ASP A 194 6.61 -4.16 -20.59
C ASP A 194 6.34 -3.92 -19.10
N TRP A 195 6.22 -4.99 -18.31
CA TRP A 195 5.96 -4.91 -16.87
C TRP A 195 7.11 -4.24 -16.10
N ARG A 196 8.23 -3.92 -16.77
CA ARG A 196 9.30 -3.08 -16.24
C ARG A 196 9.09 -1.58 -16.51
N THR A 197 8.02 -1.20 -17.19
CA THR A 197 7.69 0.21 -17.46
C THR A 197 6.83 0.79 -16.36
N TRP A 198 7.05 2.07 -16.09
CA TRP A 198 6.28 2.85 -15.13
C TRP A 198 4.83 3.00 -15.61
N VAL A 199 3.88 2.82 -14.70
CA VAL A 199 2.45 2.99 -14.91
C VAL A 199 1.99 4.26 -14.22
N GLU A 200 1.10 5.00 -14.88
CA GLU A 200 0.49 6.20 -14.30
C GLU A 200 -0.66 5.81 -13.36
N THR A 201 -0.58 6.26 -12.11
CA THR A 201 -1.52 5.91 -11.04
C THR A 201 -1.98 7.18 -10.33
N PRO A 202 -3.29 7.37 -10.07
CA PRO A 202 -3.78 8.48 -9.26
C PRO A 202 -3.23 8.43 -7.83
N VAL A 203 -2.83 9.57 -7.29
CA VAL A 203 -2.34 9.66 -5.91
C VAL A 203 -3.49 9.55 -4.91
N GLN A 204 -3.18 9.04 -3.71
CA GLN A 204 -4.08 9.11 -2.56
C GLN A 204 -4.06 10.53 -2.01
N ILE A 205 -5.23 11.19 -2.03
CA ILE A 205 -5.40 12.57 -1.54
C ILE A 205 -5.54 12.57 -0.02
N VAL A 206 -4.72 13.38 0.63
CA VAL A 206 -4.80 13.68 2.07
C VAL A 206 -5.79 14.82 2.28
N ALA A 207 -5.56 15.95 1.62
CA ALA A 207 -6.42 17.13 1.73
C ALA A 207 -6.35 17.99 0.47
N ALA A 208 -7.35 18.84 0.27
CA ALA A 208 -7.25 19.98 -0.62
C ALA A 208 -7.76 21.23 0.09
N SER A 209 -7.13 22.37 -0.16
CA SER A 209 -7.57 23.65 0.40
C SER A 209 -7.36 24.78 -0.59
N LEU A 210 -8.28 25.75 -0.59
CA LEU A 210 -8.08 27.00 -1.30
C LEU A 210 -7.05 27.81 -0.52
N VAL A 211 -5.97 28.27 -1.16
CA VAL A 211 -5.06 29.22 -0.55
C VAL A 211 -5.66 30.62 -0.71
N PRO A 212 -6.16 31.23 0.38
CA PRO A 212 -6.81 32.52 0.26
C PRO A 212 -5.77 33.62 0.03
N PHE A 213 -6.23 34.75 -0.53
CA PHE A 213 -5.44 35.98 -0.70
C PHE A 213 -4.27 35.92 -1.71
N GLU A 214 -4.16 34.86 -2.50
CA GLU A 214 -3.30 34.83 -3.69
C GLU A 214 -4.11 35.19 -4.95
N PRO A 215 -3.53 35.97 -5.89
CA PRO A 215 -4.28 36.55 -7.01
C PRO A 215 -4.94 35.50 -7.92
N ASP A 216 -4.35 34.31 -7.99
CA ASP A 216 -4.79 33.23 -8.85
C ASP A 216 -5.49 32.08 -8.10
N HIS A 217 -5.78 32.29 -6.80
CA HIS A 217 -6.54 31.38 -5.93
C HIS A 217 -6.11 29.90 -6.09
N PRO A 218 -4.84 29.57 -5.83
CA PRO A 218 -4.39 28.20 -6.05
C PRO A 218 -5.05 27.26 -5.05
N ILE A 219 -5.41 26.07 -5.53
CA ILE A 219 -5.77 24.97 -4.65
C ILE A 219 -4.48 24.24 -4.27
N ARG A 220 -4.18 24.22 -2.98
CA ARG A 220 -3.13 23.36 -2.44
C ARG A 220 -3.69 21.96 -2.30
N VAL A 221 -3.09 20.99 -2.98
CA VAL A 221 -3.43 19.57 -2.89
C VAL A 221 -2.33 18.85 -2.15
N VAL A 222 -2.68 18.18 -1.06
CA VAL A 222 -1.77 17.36 -0.24
C VAL A 222 -2.06 15.89 -0.55
N TYR A 223 -1.01 15.11 -0.82
CA TYR A 223 -1.14 13.72 -1.22
C TYR A 223 0.03 12.86 -0.70
N TYR A 224 -0.19 11.55 -0.66
CA TYR A 224 0.85 10.59 -0.33
C TYR A 224 1.66 10.15 -1.54
N GLN A 225 2.98 10.01 -1.35
CA GLN A 225 3.91 9.39 -2.26
C GLN A 225 4.77 8.36 -1.51
N SER A 226 5.19 7.28 -2.18
CA SER A 226 6.22 6.39 -1.65
C SER A 226 7.57 7.12 -1.46
N GLY A 227 8.16 6.98 -0.27
CA GLY A 227 9.55 7.39 0.01
C GLY A 227 10.61 6.39 -0.46
N VAL A 228 10.20 5.15 -0.73
CA VAL A 228 11.10 4.08 -1.17
C VAL A 228 11.70 4.39 -2.54
N GLU A 229 13.00 4.14 -2.69
CA GLU A 229 13.73 4.38 -3.94
C GLU A 229 13.11 3.58 -5.10
N ASN A 230 12.96 4.22 -6.26
CA ASN A 230 12.35 3.63 -7.47
C ASN A 230 10.88 3.20 -7.34
N CYS A 231 10.13 3.75 -6.37
CA CYS A 231 8.69 3.49 -6.23
C CYS A 231 7.77 4.62 -6.70
N ALA A 232 8.29 5.83 -6.91
CA ALA A 232 7.48 6.93 -7.43
C ALA A 232 8.33 7.90 -8.25
N ARG A 233 7.72 8.45 -9.30
CA ARG A 233 8.18 9.64 -10.04
C ARG A 233 6.99 10.56 -10.29
N PRO A 234 7.19 11.86 -10.51
CA PRO A 234 6.11 12.76 -10.88
C PRO A 234 5.36 12.24 -12.11
N GLY A 235 4.03 12.19 -12.03
CA GLY A 235 3.13 11.89 -13.14
C GLY A 235 2.56 13.16 -13.76
N ASN A 236 1.35 13.05 -14.32
CA ASN A 236 0.59 14.19 -14.80
C ASN A 236 -0.19 14.87 -13.69
N GLU A 237 -0.34 16.19 -13.81
CA GLU A 237 -1.23 17.01 -13.01
C GLU A 237 -2.05 17.93 -13.93
N GLY A 238 -3.27 18.24 -13.51
CA GLY A 238 -4.13 19.15 -14.25
C GLY A 238 -5.46 19.38 -13.57
N TRP A 239 -6.22 20.33 -14.12
CA TRP A 239 -7.53 20.69 -13.61
C TRP A 239 -8.40 21.27 -14.72
N GLU A 240 -9.71 21.18 -14.51
CA GLU A 240 -10.74 21.82 -15.32
C GLU A 240 -11.89 22.31 -14.42
N ILE A 241 -12.69 23.25 -14.93
CA ILE A 241 -13.87 23.77 -14.24
C ILE A 241 -15.10 23.42 -15.06
N ASP A 242 -16.02 22.69 -14.44
CA ASP A 242 -17.31 22.27 -14.97
C ASP A 242 -18.42 22.87 -14.10
N GLY A 243 -18.89 24.07 -14.48
CA GLY A 243 -19.90 24.82 -13.73
C GLY A 243 -19.41 25.21 -12.32
N ALA A 244 -19.96 24.57 -11.29
CA ALA A 244 -19.62 24.77 -9.89
C ALA A 244 -18.66 23.69 -9.34
N ARG A 245 -18.07 22.87 -10.22
CA ARG A 245 -17.15 21.81 -9.82
C ARG A 245 -15.77 22.05 -10.43
N VAL A 246 -14.76 22.09 -9.58
CA VAL A 246 -13.36 22.07 -9.96
C VAL A 246 -12.93 20.60 -9.96
N ARG A 247 -12.67 20.04 -11.14
CA ARG A 247 -12.13 18.68 -11.27
C ARG A 247 -10.63 18.77 -11.45
N ALA A 248 -9.89 18.11 -10.59
CA ALA A 248 -8.44 18.04 -10.65
C ALA A 248 -7.98 16.59 -10.69
N TRP A 249 -6.82 16.36 -11.30
CA TRP A 249 -6.13 15.09 -11.26
C TRP A 249 -4.66 15.30 -10.94
N VAL A 250 -4.13 14.45 -10.08
CA VAL A 250 -2.72 14.40 -9.72
C VAL A 250 -2.31 12.94 -9.73
N THR A 251 -1.29 12.60 -10.49
CA THR A 251 -0.84 11.22 -10.65
C THR A 251 0.64 11.09 -10.35
N LEU A 252 1.05 9.87 -10.05
CA LEU A 252 2.44 9.45 -10.00
C LEU A 252 2.67 8.39 -11.04
N MET A 253 3.88 8.37 -11.57
CA MET A 253 4.39 7.17 -12.23
C MET A 253 4.85 6.22 -11.12
N GLN A 254 4.32 5.01 -11.07
CA GLN A 254 4.72 3.95 -10.15
C GLN A 254 5.13 2.69 -10.91
N PRO A 255 6.00 1.82 -10.36
CA PRO A 255 6.13 0.48 -10.90
C PRO A 255 4.75 -0.20 -10.87
N PRO A 256 4.45 -1.09 -11.82
CA PRO A 256 3.16 -1.76 -11.82
C PRO A 256 2.94 -2.47 -10.48
N PRO A 257 1.71 -2.47 -9.95
CA PRO A 257 1.38 -3.13 -8.69
C PRO A 257 1.68 -4.62 -8.84
N THR A 258 2.85 -5.01 -8.36
CA THR A 258 3.33 -6.38 -8.38
C THR A 258 3.43 -6.78 -6.91
N PRO A 259 2.74 -7.84 -6.45
CA PRO A 259 2.75 -8.19 -5.03
C PRO A 259 4.11 -8.72 -4.50
N TRP A 260 5.15 -8.58 -5.33
CA TRP A 260 6.54 -9.03 -5.20
C TRP A 260 7.52 -7.98 -5.72
N GLY A 261 7.01 -6.83 -6.13
CA GLY A 261 7.81 -5.65 -6.41
C GLY A 261 8.41 -5.08 -5.12
N ILE A 262 9.12 -3.97 -5.27
CA ILE A 262 9.52 -3.15 -4.12
C ILE A 262 8.25 -2.80 -3.34
N ASP A 263 8.28 -2.99 -2.02
CA ASP A 263 7.18 -2.60 -1.14
C ASP A 263 7.11 -1.08 -1.08
N CYS A 264 6.38 -0.49 -2.04
CA CYS A 264 6.23 0.95 -2.17
C CYS A 264 5.34 1.57 -1.09
N ASP A 265 4.73 0.76 -0.22
CA ASP A 265 3.96 1.23 0.93
C ASP A 265 4.78 1.26 2.22
N ALA A 266 6.01 0.73 2.22
CA ALA A 266 6.87 0.66 3.40
C ALA A 266 7.25 2.04 3.96
N GLU A 267 7.30 3.07 3.12
CA GLU A 267 7.55 4.46 3.52
C GLU A 267 6.62 5.39 2.75
N ARG A 268 5.85 6.21 3.49
CA ARG A 268 4.97 7.23 2.91
C ARG A 268 5.47 8.62 3.27
N LEU A 269 5.54 9.46 2.24
CA LEU A 269 5.85 10.87 2.33
C LEU A 269 4.59 11.67 1.98
N GLU A 270 4.32 12.70 2.76
CA GLU A 270 3.30 13.70 2.44
C GLU A 270 3.93 14.81 1.61
N LEU A 271 3.36 15.07 0.44
CA LEU A 271 3.80 16.11 -0.48
C LEU A 271 2.63 17.03 -0.83
N ASP A 272 2.94 18.21 -1.34
CA ASP A 272 1.95 19.15 -1.85
C ASP A 272 2.24 19.64 -3.27
N THR A 273 1.17 19.97 -4.00
CA THR A 273 1.20 20.71 -5.27
C THR A 273 0.17 21.83 -5.25
N TYR A 274 0.33 22.82 -6.13
CA TYR A 274 -0.55 23.98 -6.22
C TYR A 274 -1.18 24.05 -7.61
N LEU A 275 -2.51 23.97 -7.66
CA LEU A 275 -3.29 24.05 -8.88
C LEU A 275 -3.82 25.48 -9.04
N VAL A 276 -3.22 26.22 -9.96
CA VAL A 276 -3.53 27.64 -10.19
C VAL A 276 -4.76 27.78 -11.08
N LEU A 277 -5.93 28.12 -10.50
CA LEU A 277 -7.21 28.19 -11.21
C LEU A 277 -7.38 29.44 -12.11
N GLY A 278 -6.60 30.48 -11.84
CA GLY A 278 -6.63 31.74 -12.58
C GLY A 278 -7.97 32.49 -12.44
N SER A 279 -8.30 33.34 -13.42
CA SER A 279 -9.47 34.24 -13.36
C SER A 279 -10.81 33.59 -13.73
N SER A 280 -10.90 32.26 -13.67
CA SER A 280 -12.06 31.50 -14.16
C SER A 280 -13.19 31.38 -13.12
N LEU A 281 -12.93 31.83 -11.88
CA LEU A 281 -13.87 31.73 -10.77
C LEU A 281 -14.80 32.95 -10.66
N VAL A 282 -16.03 32.70 -10.23
CA VAL A 282 -17.07 33.70 -10.03
C VAL A 282 -17.24 33.95 -8.54
N THR A 283 -17.22 35.23 -8.14
CA THR A 283 -17.45 35.64 -6.75
C THR A 283 -18.88 35.30 -6.30
N GLY A 284 -19.05 34.88 -5.05
CA GLY A 284 -20.33 34.47 -4.48
C GLY A 284 -20.77 33.06 -4.88
N GLN A 285 -20.09 32.42 -5.83
CA GLN A 285 -20.36 31.04 -6.21
C GLN A 285 -19.58 30.07 -5.30
N THR A 286 -20.26 29.02 -4.85
CA THR A 286 -19.63 27.88 -4.15
C THR A 286 -19.09 26.91 -5.19
N TYR A 287 -17.83 26.52 -5.04
CA TYR A 287 -17.13 25.54 -5.85
C TYR A 287 -16.85 24.29 -5.03
N GLU A 288 -17.21 23.12 -5.56
CA GLU A 288 -16.80 21.82 -5.03
C GLU A 288 -15.50 21.38 -5.72
N VAL A 289 -14.49 21.03 -4.94
CA VAL A 289 -13.19 20.56 -5.40
C VAL A 289 -13.14 19.04 -5.32
N VAL A 290 -12.99 18.41 -6.48
CA VAL A 290 -12.86 16.97 -6.63
C VAL A 290 -11.48 16.67 -7.21
N VAL A 291 -10.64 15.94 -6.46
CA VAL A 291 -9.29 15.55 -6.89
C VAL A 291 -9.23 14.04 -7.02
N ASN A 292 -8.87 13.52 -8.20
CA ASN A 292 -8.87 12.06 -8.48
C ASN A 292 -10.19 11.38 -8.06
N ASP A 293 -11.33 11.98 -8.41
CA ASP A 293 -12.69 11.53 -8.06
C ASP A 293 -13.04 11.58 -6.55
N VAL A 294 -12.18 12.15 -5.72
CA VAL A 294 -12.41 12.35 -4.28
C VAL A 294 -12.83 13.78 -4.00
N VAL A 295 -13.99 13.98 -3.38
CA VAL A 295 -14.37 15.30 -2.84
C VAL A 295 -13.42 15.65 -1.70
N ALA A 296 -12.68 16.73 -1.89
CA ALA A 296 -11.58 17.13 -1.00
C ALA A 296 -11.82 18.48 -0.33
N ALA A 297 -12.59 19.37 -0.96
CA ALA A 297 -12.99 20.64 -0.37
C ALA A 297 -14.23 21.21 -1.06
N ALA A 298 -14.83 22.22 -0.44
CA ALA A 298 -15.65 23.20 -1.11
C ALA A 298 -15.32 24.60 -0.59
N PHE A 299 -15.45 25.62 -1.42
CA PHE A 299 -15.20 27.00 -1.01
C PHE A 299 -16.12 27.97 -1.75
N THR A 300 -16.36 29.13 -1.15
CA THR A 300 -17.15 30.20 -1.76
C THR A 300 -16.29 31.44 -1.82
N LEU A 301 -16.09 31.99 -3.02
CA LEU A 301 -15.34 33.23 -3.14
C LEU A 301 -16.14 34.39 -2.54
N PRO A 302 -15.54 35.25 -1.69
CA PRO A 302 -16.26 36.39 -1.11
C PRO A 302 -16.71 37.36 -2.20
N GLU A 303 -17.91 37.95 -2.05
CA GLU A 303 -18.31 39.03 -2.95
C GLU A 303 -17.57 40.33 -2.59
N PRO A 304 -17.10 41.12 -3.58
CA PRO A 304 -16.41 42.38 -3.33
C PRO A 304 -17.25 43.41 -2.54
N SER A 305 -18.58 43.29 -2.60
CA SER A 305 -19.56 44.12 -1.89
C SER A 305 -19.50 43.97 -0.37
N PHE A 306 -19.02 42.84 0.15
CA PHE A 306 -18.97 42.59 1.60
C PHE A 306 -17.78 43.26 2.32
N GLY A 307 -16.89 43.92 1.59
CA GLY A 307 -15.79 44.70 2.16
C GLY A 307 -14.66 43.83 2.70
N HIS A 308 -14.15 44.16 3.88
CA HIS A 308 -13.07 43.42 4.54
C HIS A 308 -13.62 42.18 5.23
N THR A 309 -13.30 41.01 4.67
CA THR A 309 -13.78 39.71 5.14
C THR A 309 -12.62 38.82 5.59
N ALA A 310 -12.89 37.96 6.58
CA ALA A 310 -11.99 36.90 7.00
C ALA A 310 -12.70 35.55 6.95
N ILE A 311 -11.93 34.49 6.78
CA ILE A 311 -12.41 33.11 6.90
C ILE A 311 -12.19 32.67 8.35
N ALA A 312 -13.23 32.14 8.98
CA ALA A 312 -13.18 31.61 10.34
C ALA A 312 -13.86 30.23 10.39
N GLU A 313 -13.45 29.39 11.35
CA GLU A 313 -14.12 28.13 11.62
C GLU A 313 -15.56 28.37 12.09
N SER A 314 -16.49 27.61 11.54
CA SER A 314 -17.91 27.68 11.89
C SER A 314 -18.15 27.00 13.24
N PRO A 315 -18.86 27.64 14.20
CA PRO A 315 -19.29 26.96 15.41
C PRO A 315 -20.20 25.77 15.08
N VAL A 316 -19.84 24.57 15.51
CA VAL A 316 -20.57 23.33 15.18
C VAL A 316 -21.57 23.03 16.30
N GLU A 317 -22.86 22.96 15.96
CA GLU A 317 -23.91 22.58 16.90
C GLU A 317 -24.16 21.07 16.92
N ARG A 318 -24.06 20.43 15.75
CA ARG A 318 -24.25 18.99 15.58
C ARG A 318 -23.56 18.51 14.31
N ALA A 319 -23.09 17.27 14.33
CA ALA A 319 -22.69 16.54 13.14
C ALA A 319 -23.24 15.11 13.20
N GLU A 320 -23.64 14.55 12.06
CA GLU A 320 -24.09 13.16 11.92
C GLU A 320 -23.68 12.58 10.57
N VAL A 321 -23.26 11.31 10.56
CA VAL A 321 -22.96 10.59 9.32
C VAL A 321 -24.21 9.84 8.87
N VAL A 322 -24.56 9.98 7.60
CA VAL A 322 -25.73 9.38 6.98
C VAL A 322 -25.29 8.51 5.80
N GLU A 323 -25.78 7.28 5.76
CA GLU A 323 -25.60 6.38 4.62
C GLU A 323 -26.57 6.74 3.49
N ARG A 324 -26.05 6.82 2.26
CA ARG A 324 -26.84 6.96 1.04
C ARG A 324 -27.18 5.59 0.46
N ALA A 325 -28.37 5.50 -0.12
CA ALA A 325 -28.88 4.32 -0.81
C ALA A 325 -28.25 4.13 -2.21
N ASP A 326 -26.92 4.09 -2.26
CA ASP A 326 -26.11 3.87 -3.46
C ASP A 326 -25.58 2.42 -3.50
N SER A 327 -25.04 1.99 -4.65
CA SER A 327 -24.40 0.68 -4.81
C SER A 327 -23.06 0.83 -5.55
N PRO A 328 -21.90 0.76 -4.87
CA PRO A 328 -21.74 0.53 -3.42
C PRO A 328 -22.30 1.68 -2.57
N ALA A 329 -22.63 1.39 -1.30
CA ALA A 329 -23.12 2.39 -0.36
C ALA A 329 -22.09 3.52 -0.22
N SER A 330 -22.59 4.76 -0.11
CA SER A 330 -21.74 5.93 0.09
C SER A 330 -22.25 6.74 1.27
N TYR A 331 -21.40 7.57 1.86
CA TYR A 331 -21.67 8.25 3.13
C TYR A 331 -21.54 9.77 2.97
N ASP A 332 -22.46 10.49 3.61
CA ASP A 332 -22.43 11.95 3.73
C ASP A 332 -22.32 12.33 5.21
N LEU A 333 -21.53 13.36 5.52
CA LEU A 333 -21.57 14.03 6.81
C LEU A 333 -22.51 15.23 6.73
N HIS A 334 -23.54 15.25 7.57
CA HIS A 334 -24.41 16.39 7.78
C HIS A 334 -23.91 17.20 8.98
N VAL A 335 -23.55 18.46 8.76
CA VAL A 335 -23.07 19.38 9.80
C VAL A 335 -24.04 20.55 9.94
N VAL A 336 -24.47 20.82 11.17
CA VAL A 336 -25.28 21.99 11.52
C VAL A 336 -24.38 22.99 12.24
N SER A 337 -24.30 24.20 11.71
CA SER A 337 -23.51 25.30 12.27
C SER A 337 -24.34 26.53 12.55
N GLY A 338 -24.14 27.15 13.71
CA GLY A 338 -24.73 28.43 14.09
C GLY A 338 -23.72 29.56 13.91
N LEU A 339 -23.91 30.44 12.93
CA LEU A 339 -22.95 31.50 12.64
C LEU A 339 -22.96 32.59 13.74
N PRO A 340 -21.78 33.10 14.15
CA PRO A 340 -21.65 33.94 15.34
C PRO A 340 -22.15 35.38 15.15
N LYS A 341 -22.29 35.85 13.91
CA LYS A 341 -22.85 37.17 13.56
C LYS A 341 -24.06 36.99 12.65
N GLY A 342 -24.89 38.03 12.56
CA GLY A 342 -26.06 38.01 11.70
C GLY A 342 -25.74 37.93 10.21
N SER A 343 -26.74 37.59 9.40
CA SER A 343 -26.60 37.28 7.96
C SER A 343 -25.99 38.41 7.13
N GLY A 344 -26.03 39.65 7.63
CA GLY A 344 -25.39 40.80 6.99
C GLY A 344 -23.86 40.84 7.19
N CYS A 345 -23.33 40.00 8.08
CA CYS A 345 -21.92 39.97 8.47
C CYS A 345 -21.30 38.57 8.42
N SER A 346 -22.09 37.50 8.32
CA SER A 346 -21.58 36.14 8.21
C SER A 346 -22.34 35.35 7.15
N TRP A 347 -21.62 34.61 6.32
CA TRP A 347 -22.17 33.75 5.27
C TRP A 347 -21.28 32.53 5.05
N VAL A 348 -21.80 31.53 4.35
CA VAL A 348 -21.09 30.27 4.10
C VAL A 348 -19.80 30.49 3.29
N ASN A 349 -18.73 29.80 3.70
CA ASN A 349 -17.53 29.65 2.87
C ASN A 349 -17.51 28.25 2.28
N GLY A 350 -17.31 27.23 3.11
CA GLY A 350 -17.24 25.85 2.64
C GLY A 350 -16.56 24.94 3.66
N HIS A 351 -15.88 23.91 3.17
CA HIS A 351 -15.25 22.90 3.99
C HIS A 351 -13.97 22.34 3.38
N GLU A 352 -13.11 21.78 4.21
CA GLU A 352 -11.92 21.01 3.82
C GLU A 352 -12.04 19.61 4.42
N VAL A 353 -11.66 18.58 3.65
CA VAL A 353 -11.66 17.19 4.10
C VAL A 353 -10.22 16.68 4.13
N GLU A 354 -9.72 16.40 5.34
CA GLU A 354 -8.39 15.84 5.58
C GLU A 354 -8.49 14.37 6.02
N ARG A 355 -7.99 13.45 5.20
CA ARG A 355 -7.94 12.01 5.49
C ARG A 355 -6.60 11.68 6.13
N ARG A 356 -6.58 11.63 7.47
CA ARG A 356 -5.36 11.52 8.30
C ARG A 356 -4.72 10.14 8.23
N ASP A 357 -5.57 9.12 8.21
CA ASP A 357 -5.19 7.72 8.06
C ASP A 357 -6.38 6.94 7.47
N ALA A 358 -6.32 5.60 7.51
CA ALA A 358 -7.35 4.75 6.95
C ALA A 358 -8.71 4.88 7.66
N TYR A 359 -8.76 5.32 8.93
CA TYR A 359 -9.95 5.29 9.77
C TYR A 359 -10.35 6.67 10.31
N ARG A 360 -9.51 7.71 10.13
CA ARG A 360 -9.72 9.03 10.70
C ARG A 360 -9.80 10.11 9.62
N ILE A 361 -10.89 10.88 9.68
CA ILE A 361 -11.15 12.01 8.79
C ILE A 361 -11.33 13.26 9.67
N ASP A 362 -10.51 14.27 9.44
CA ASP A 362 -10.67 15.59 10.04
C ASP A 362 -11.33 16.51 9.00
N ILE A 363 -12.37 17.23 9.41
CA ILE A 363 -13.12 18.13 8.54
C ILE A 363 -13.10 19.52 9.15
N THR A 364 -12.73 20.50 8.34
CA THR A 364 -12.77 21.91 8.71
C THR A 364 -13.95 22.57 7.99
N VAL A 365 -14.99 22.99 8.72
CA VAL A 365 -16.11 23.75 8.18
C VAL A 365 -15.92 25.23 8.51
N THR A 366 -16.01 26.08 7.51
CA THR A 366 -15.70 27.51 7.63
C THR A 366 -16.81 28.41 7.10
N HIS A 367 -16.81 29.64 7.58
CA HIS A 367 -17.65 30.73 7.12
C HIS A 367 -16.80 31.97 6.84
N HIS A 368 -17.35 32.87 6.04
CA HIS A 368 -16.83 34.22 5.95
C HIS A 368 -17.49 35.08 7.02
N GLU A 369 -16.71 35.98 7.60
CA GLU A 369 -17.22 37.04 8.44
C GLU A 369 -16.64 38.40 8.09
N ASN A 370 -17.46 39.45 8.21
CA ASN A 370 -17.02 40.83 8.13
C ASN A 370 -16.21 41.17 9.40
N VAL A 371 -15.03 41.76 9.20
CA VAL A 371 -14.09 42.13 10.27
C VAL A 371 -13.98 43.64 10.49
N GLU A 372 -14.78 44.43 9.79
CA GLU A 372 -14.83 45.89 9.94
C GLU A 372 -15.58 46.26 11.23
N PRO A 373 -14.97 47.06 12.14
CA PRO A 373 -15.51 47.30 13.48
C PRO A 373 -16.84 48.09 13.51
N ASP A 374 -17.10 48.92 12.50
CA ASP A 374 -18.27 49.82 12.46
C ASP A 374 -19.45 49.27 11.63
N VAL A 375 -19.36 48.02 11.16
CA VAL A 375 -20.44 47.39 10.39
C VAL A 375 -21.56 46.92 11.31
N VAL A 376 -22.79 47.38 11.03
CA VAL A 376 -23.99 46.93 11.72
C VAL A 376 -24.51 45.67 11.06
N CYS A 377 -24.43 44.56 11.79
CA CYS A 377 -24.97 43.28 11.35
C CYS A 377 -26.49 43.23 11.51
N THR A 378 -27.12 42.40 10.69
CA THR A 378 -28.51 42.00 10.91
C THR A 378 -28.66 41.37 12.30
N ALA A 379 -29.80 41.60 12.95
CA ALA A 379 -30.09 41.05 14.28
C ALA A 379 -30.68 39.64 14.19
N ASP A 380 -29.96 38.74 13.53
CA ASP A 380 -30.28 37.31 13.39
C ASP A 380 -29.04 36.45 13.69
N PHE A 381 -29.24 35.13 13.83
CA PHE A 381 -28.16 34.15 13.98
C PHE A 381 -28.44 33.01 13.01
N PRO A 382 -27.80 33.02 11.82
CA PRO A 382 -28.04 32.04 10.79
C PRO A 382 -27.66 30.63 11.24
N ILE A 383 -28.54 29.67 11.00
CA ILE A 383 -28.25 28.23 11.13
C ILE A 383 -28.04 27.69 9.71
N ILE A 384 -26.89 27.06 9.49
CA ILE A 384 -26.49 26.52 8.20
C ILE A 384 -26.34 25.00 8.30
N GLU A 385 -26.97 24.30 7.37
CA GLU A 385 -26.79 22.85 7.19
C GLU A 385 -25.86 22.61 6.01
N THR A 386 -24.75 21.91 6.25
CA THR A 386 -23.76 21.55 5.24
C THR A 386 -23.74 20.05 5.08
N THR A 387 -23.90 19.56 3.85
CA THR A 387 -23.73 18.15 3.50
C THR A 387 -22.37 17.96 2.84
N ILE A 388 -21.53 17.08 3.40
CA ILE A 388 -20.15 16.85 2.97
C ILE A 388 -20.02 15.40 2.51
N PRO A 389 -19.80 15.14 1.20
CA PRO A 389 -19.62 13.78 0.71
C PRO A 389 -18.33 13.16 1.24
N LEU A 390 -18.45 12.07 2.01
CA LEU A 390 -17.31 11.30 2.49
C LEU A 390 -16.85 10.25 1.46
N GLY A 391 -17.77 9.80 0.60
CA GLY A 391 -17.53 8.84 -0.48
C GLY A 391 -17.97 7.42 -0.13
N SER A 392 -17.49 6.44 -0.88
CA SER A 392 -17.84 5.01 -0.71
C SER A 392 -16.63 4.12 -0.38
N ALA A 393 -15.46 4.69 -0.16
CA ALA A 393 -14.21 3.96 0.08
C ALA A 393 -14.07 3.56 1.56
N PHE A 394 -15.03 2.79 2.06
CA PHE A 394 -15.08 2.33 3.45
C PHE A 394 -15.27 0.81 3.50
N GLU A 395 -14.49 0.15 4.35
CA GLU A 395 -14.55 -1.30 4.56
C GLU A 395 -15.71 -1.65 5.52
N PRO A 396 -16.58 -2.61 5.16
CA PRO A 396 -17.69 -3.01 6.03
C PRO A 396 -17.22 -3.58 7.37
N GLY A 397 -17.86 -3.14 8.46
CA GLY A 397 -17.58 -3.63 9.82
C GLY A 397 -16.38 -2.99 10.52
N GLU A 398 -15.63 -2.10 9.85
CA GLU A 398 -14.57 -1.31 10.47
C GLU A 398 -15.14 0.01 11.03
N GLU A 399 -14.67 0.45 12.20
CA GLU A 399 -15.11 1.71 12.82
C GLU A 399 -14.29 2.89 12.29
N TYR A 400 -14.98 3.91 11.80
CA TYR A 400 -14.40 5.16 11.31
C TYR A 400 -14.75 6.32 12.23
N THR A 401 -13.86 7.30 12.32
CA THR A 401 -14.05 8.51 13.13
C THR A 401 -13.92 9.76 12.28
N VAL A 402 -14.89 10.67 12.41
CA VAL A 402 -14.92 11.97 11.76
C VAL A 402 -14.89 13.07 12.82
N THR A 403 -13.89 13.95 12.76
CA THR A 403 -13.77 15.10 13.68
C THR A 403 -14.06 16.40 12.91
N VAL A 404 -14.99 17.22 13.38
CA VAL A 404 -15.34 18.51 12.76
C VAL A 404 -14.79 19.65 13.61
N ASN A 405 -13.95 20.51 13.02
CA ASN A 405 -13.28 21.66 13.65
C ASN A 405 -12.55 21.32 14.96
N GLY A 406 -12.11 20.06 15.14
CA GLY A 406 -11.48 19.59 16.38
C GLY A 406 -12.40 19.49 17.60
N GLU A 407 -13.69 19.83 17.46
CA GLU A 407 -14.64 19.95 18.59
C GLU A 407 -15.64 18.80 18.65
N VAL A 408 -16.24 18.44 17.50
CA VAL A 408 -17.29 17.42 17.42
C VAL A 408 -16.75 16.17 16.76
N THR A 409 -16.85 15.03 17.44
CA THR A 409 -16.42 13.74 16.92
C THR A 409 -17.62 12.80 16.74
N VAL A 410 -17.72 12.22 15.56
CA VAL A 410 -18.74 11.23 15.19
C VAL A 410 -18.04 9.93 14.79
N SER A 411 -18.55 8.79 15.26
CA SER A 411 -18.07 7.46 14.85
C SER A 411 -19.17 6.74 14.08
N PHE A 412 -18.80 5.97 13.07
CA PHE A 412 -19.73 5.16 12.29
C PHE A 412 -19.07 3.88 11.77
N THR A 413 -19.87 2.84 11.55
CA THR A 413 -19.43 1.54 11.03
C THR A 413 -20.24 1.22 9.77
N PRO A 414 -19.61 1.16 8.59
CA PRO A 414 -20.29 0.83 7.34
C PRO A 414 -20.89 -0.58 7.35
N GLY A 415 -22.12 -0.73 6.88
CA GLY A 415 -22.75 -2.03 6.63
C GLY A 415 -23.23 -2.80 7.88
N GLU A 416 -23.44 -2.13 9.01
CA GLU A 416 -24.09 -2.72 10.20
C GLU A 416 -25.60 -2.91 10.08
#